data_AF-A0A0R3VW65-F1
#
_entry.id   AF-A0A0R3VW65-F1
#
_cell.length_a   1.000
_cell.length_b   1.000
_cell.length_c   1.000
_cell.angle_alpha   90.00
_cell.angle_beta   90.00
_cell.angle_gamma   90.00
#
_symmetry.space_group_name_H-M   'P 1'
#
loop_
_entity.id
_entity.type
_entity.pdbx_description
1 polymer ?
#
loop_
_entity_poly.entity_id
_entity_poly.type
_entity_poly.pdbx_seq_one_letter_code
_entity_poly.pdbx_strand_id
1 'polypeptide(L)'
;MSAYFLTLLLLFTSLGDASYPSKREKEEFQSCVEACSAQYGNCLRQVDGLWKNFVKNKHKILPIVNACCMKNAGKDAASPEDSFAACTRIRCGAVLFGCQIVKKHEGHMSEDEKKSIRKHQGSSIVAH
;
A
#
# COMPACT_ATOMS: atom_id res chain seq x y z
N MET A 1 -41.77 -27.54 -7.17
CA MET A 1 -40.62 -26.61 -7.14
C MET A 1 -41.15 -25.25 -7.56
N SER A 2 -41.08 -24.28 -6.66
CA SER A 2 -41.90 -23.05 -6.70
C SER A 2 -41.40 -22.07 -7.77
N ALA A 3 -42.28 -21.59 -8.66
CA ALA A 3 -41.96 -20.61 -9.71
C ALA A 3 -41.34 -19.30 -9.18
N TYR A 4 -41.53 -19.03 -7.89
CA TYR A 4 -40.94 -17.92 -7.16
C TYR A 4 -39.42 -18.04 -6.96
N PHE A 5 -38.88 -19.26 -6.94
CA PHE A 5 -37.44 -19.50 -6.79
C PHE A 5 -36.67 -19.19 -8.09
N LEU A 6 -37.27 -19.51 -9.24
CA LEU A 6 -36.70 -19.21 -10.56
C LEU A 6 -36.73 -17.71 -10.88
N THR A 7 -37.78 -17.00 -10.46
CA THR A 7 -37.90 -15.56 -10.63
C THR A 7 -36.95 -14.77 -9.72
N LEU A 8 -36.71 -15.23 -8.49
CA LEU A 8 -35.67 -14.65 -7.62
C LEU A 8 -34.27 -14.81 -8.23
N LEU A 9 -33.93 -16.00 -8.74
CA LEU A 9 -32.62 -16.28 -9.35
C LEU A 9 -32.35 -15.40 -10.58
N LEU A 10 -33.35 -15.16 -11.42
CA LEU A 10 -33.24 -14.30 -12.60
C LEU A 10 -33.07 -12.81 -12.25
N LEU A 11 -33.63 -12.36 -11.12
CA LEU A 11 -33.43 -11.00 -10.60
C LEU A 11 -32.01 -10.79 -10.04
N PHE A 12 -31.37 -11.82 -9.49
CA PHE A 12 -29.97 -11.70 -9.03
C PHE A 12 -28.96 -11.68 -10.19
N THR A 13 -29.27 -12.29 -11.32
CA THR A 13 -28.35 -12.33 -12.48
C THR A 13 -28.30 -11.05 -13.31
N SER A 14 -29.26 -10.12 -13.14
CA SER A 14 -29.30 -8.85 -13.89
C SER A 14 -28.58 -7.68 -13.21
N LEU A 15 -28.08 -7.86 -11.98
CA LEU A 15 -27.28 -6.88 -11.25
C LEU A 15 -25.79 -7.22 -11.35
N GLY A 16 -25.16 -6.91 -12.48
CA GLY A 16 -23.70 -7.01 -12.55
C GLY A 16 -23.10 -6.97 -13.94
N ASP A 17 -23.24 -5.85 -14.65
CA ASP A 17 -22.26 -5.54 -15.69
C ASP A 17 -20.93 -5.17 -15.02
N ALA A 18 -20.13 -6.19 -14.72
CA ALA A 18 -18.73 -6.02 -14.34
C ALA A 18 -17.97 -5.50 -15.59
N SER A 19 -18.02 -4.19 -15.80
CA SER A 19 -17.29 -3.53 -16.87
C SER A 19 -15.79 -3.66 -16.59
N TYR A 20 -15.10 -4.50 -17.36
CA TYR A 20 -13.64 -4.62 -17.27
C TYR A 20 -13.01 -3.34 -17.83
N PRO A 21 -12.08 -2.70 -17.11
CA PRO A 21 -11.40 -1.52 -17.62
C PRO A 21 -10.66 -1.87 -18.91
N SER A 22 -10.80 -1.00 -19.90
CA SER A 22 -10.08 -1.09 -21.17
C SER A 22 -8.57 -1.02 -20.93
N LYS A 23 -7.79 -1.48 -21.91
CA LYS A 23 -6.32 -1.39 -21.85
C LYS A 23 -5.85 0.05 -21.62
N ARG A 24 -6.49 1.02 -22.29
CA ARG A 24 -6.17 2.44 -22.16
C ARG A 24 -6.42 2.97 -20.75
N GLU A 25 -7.58 2.65 -20.17
CA GLU A 25 -7.90 3.05 -18.78
C GLU A 25 -6.92 2.45 -17.77
N LYS A 26 -6.46 1.22 -18.00
CA LYS A 26 -5.40 0.59 -17.18
C LYS A 26 -4.07 1.33 -17.29
N GLU A 27 -3.66 1.70 -18.51
CA GLU A 27 -2.41 2.43 -18.74
C GLU A 27 -2.46 3.83 -18.13
N GLU A 28 -3.58 4.54 -18.26
CA GLU A 28 -3.79 5.85 -17.63
C GLU A 28 -3.77 5.76 -16.10
N PHE A 29 -4.45 4.75 -15.53
CA PHE A 29 -4.41 4.48 -14.10
C PHE A 29 -2.97 4.18 -13.62
N GLN A 30 -2.26 3.31 -14.34
CA GLN A 30 -0.89 2.94 -14.00
C GLN A 30 0.05 4.15 -14.03
N SER A 31 -0.04 4.98 -15.08
CA SER A 31 0.75 6.20 -15.19
C SER A 31 0.47 7.18 -14.04
N CYS A 32 -0.79 7.31 -13.62
CA CYS A 32 -1.16 8.12 -12.46
C CYS A 32 -0.52 7.59 -11.17
N VAL A 33 -0.61 6.28 -10.93
CA VAL A 33 0.00 5.64 -9.74
C VAL A 33 1.52 5.77 -9.76
N GLU A 34 2.15 5.65 -10.93
CA GLU A 34 3.60 5.85 -11.09
C GLU A 34 4.04 7.27 -10.72
N ALA A 35 3.28 8.29 -11.11
CA ALA A 35 3.55 9.67 -10.71
C ALA A 35 3.45 9.85 -9.18
N CYS A 36 2.41 9.29 -8.55
CA CYS A 36 2.29 9.29 -7.08
C CYS A 36 3.42 8.49 -6.41
N SER A 37 3.85 7.38 -7.01
CA SER A 37 4.95 6.56 -6.53
C SER A 37 6.29 7.30 -6.59
N ALA A 38 6.53 8.11 -7.63
CA ALA A 38 7.71 8.96 -7.72
C ALA A 38 7.75 10.01 -6.59
N GLN A 39 6.61 10.63 -6.27
CA GLN A 39 6.48 11.52 -5.10
C GLN A 39 6.77 10.77 -3.79
N TYR A 40 6.23 9.56 -3.63
CA TYR A 40 6.51 8.71 -2.48
C TYR A 40 8.00 8.40 -2.34
N GLY A 41 8.66 8.01 -3.44
CA GLY A 41 10.10 7.76 -3.49
C GLY A 41 10.93 8.99 -3.09
N ASN A 42 10.53 10.18 -3.52
CA ASN A 42 11.17 11.43 -3.09
C ASN A 42 10.98 11.68 -1.59
N CYS A 43 9.80 11.42 -1.04
CA CYS A 43 9.55 11.53 0.40
C CYS A 43 10.43 10.56 1.22
N LEU A 44 10.63 9.34 0.70
CA LEU A 44 11.45 8.31 1.35
C LEU A 44 12.94 8.64 1.42
N ARG A 45 13.45 9.63 0.67
CA ARG A 45 14.86 10.05 0.80
C ARG A 45 15.23 10.52 2.21
N GLN A 46 14.23 10.92 3.03
CA GLN A 46 14.42 11.27 4.43
C GLN A 46 14.96 10.13 5.30
N VAL A 47 14.80 8.88 4.86
CA VAL A 47 15.30 7.70 5.58
C VAL A 47 16.52 7.07 4.90
N ASP A 48 17.09 7.74 3.89
CA ASP A 48 18.32 7.29 3.25
C ASP A 48 19.44 7.15 4.29
N GLY A 49 20.20 6.06 4.19
CA GLY A 49 21.24 5.69 5.16
C GLY A 49 20.73 5.10 6.48
N LEU A 50 19.48 5.35 6.90
CA LEU A 50 18.92 4.74 8.11
C LEU A 50 18.66 3.23 7.92
N TRP A 51 18.37 2.81 6.69
CA TRP A 51 18.08 1.43 6.32
C TRP A 51 19.20 0.43 6.61
N LYS A 52 20.47 0.88 6.60
CA LYS A 52 21.64 0.03 6.86
C LYS A 52 21.56 -0.67 8.22
N ASN A 53 21.03 0.03 9.22
CA ASN A 53 20.81 -0.48 10.57
C ASN A 53 19.33 -0.39 10.95
N PHE A 54 18.46 -1.00 10.14
CA PHE A 54 17.01 -0.95 10.33
C PHE A 54 16.58 -1.25 11.77
N VAL A 55 17.10 -2.31 12.40
CA VAL A 55 16.72 -2.70 13.76
C VAL A 55 16.95 -1.56 14.77
N LYS A 56 18.10 -0.88 14.66
CA LYS A 56 18.46 0.27 15.51
C LYS A 56 17.62 1.50 15.15
N ASN A 57 17.36 1.73 13.86
CA ASN A 57 16.74 2.95 13.35
C ASN A 57 15.22 2.83 13.12
N LYS A 58 14.60 1.68 13.38
CA LYS A 58 13.17 1.43 13.06
C LYS A 58 12.24 2.46 13.67
N HIS A 59 12.57 2.93 14.87
CA HIS A 59 11.81 3.97 15.58
C HIS A 59 11.84 5.33 14.87
N LYS A 60 12.83 5.59 14.01
CA LYS A 60 12.91 6.77 13.15
C LYS A 60 12.33 6.50 11.76
N ILE A 61 12.62 5.32 11.22
CA ILE A 61 12.18 4.93 9.87
C ILE A 61 10.66 4.83 9.81
N LEU A 62 10.02 4.08 10.72
CA LEU A 62 8.59 3.76 10.63
C LEU A 62 7.70 5.01 10.66
N PRO A 63 7.90 6.01 11.55
CA PRO A 63 7.11 7.24 11.52
C PRO A 63 7.24 8.01 10.19
N ILE A 64 8.45 8.10 9.64
CA ILE A 64 8.69 8.82 8.38
C ILE A 64 8.03 8.08 7.22
N VAL A 65 8.22 6.76 7.11
CA VAL A 65 7.63 5.94 6.05
C VAL A 65 6.10 5.98 6.14
N ASN A 66 5.53 5.86 7.34
CA ASN A 66 4.08 5.96 7.54
C ASN A 66 3.55 7.35 7.18
N ALA A 67 4.27 8.42 7.48
CA ALA A 67 3.90 9.77 7.06
C ALA A 67 3.92 9.89 5.52
N CYS A 68 5.01 9.47 4.88
CA CYS A 68 5.11 9.46 3.42
C CYS A 68 3.99 8.63 2.76
N CYS A 69 3.54 7.56 3.43
CA CYS A 69 2.48 6.69 2.92
C CYS A 69 1.07 7.25 3.11
N MET A 70 0.70 7.62 4.35
CA MET A 70 -0.70 7.80 4.75
C MET A 70 -1.03 9.19 5.32
N LYS A 71 -0.06 10.09 5.48
CA LYS A 71 -0.30 11.40 6.10
C LYS A 71 -1.51 12.08 5.45
N ASN A 72 -2.46 12.48 6.29
CA ASN A 72 -3.70 13.16 5.92
C ASN A 72 -4.60 12.44 4.91
N ALA A 73 -4.33 11.19 4.49
CA ALA A 73 -5.03 10.54 3.37
C ALA A 73 -6.55 10.45 3.55
N GLY A 74 -7.04 10.30 4.79
CA GLY A 74 -8.46 10.25 5.13
C GLY A 74 -9.12 11.60 5.47
N LYS A 75 -8.41 12.73 5.36
CA LYS A 75 -8.97 14.05 5.64
C LYS A 75 -9.62 14.65 4.38
N ASP A 76 -10.72 15.37 4.56
CA ASP A 76 -11.40 16.06 3.45
C ASP A 76 -10.50 17.13 2.82
N ALA A 77 -9.74 17.85 3.65
CA ALA A 77 -8.79 18.89 3.23
C ALA A 77 -7.40 18.35 2.83
N ALA A 78 -7.27 17.06 2.54
CA ALA A 78 -5.98 16.49 2.12
C ALA A 78 -5.55 17.07 0.76
N SER A 79 -4.25 17.33 0.61
CA SER A 79 -3.67 17.66 -0.69
C SER A 79 -2.97 16.43 -1.28
N PRO A 80 -2.85 16.30 -2.62
CA PRO A 80 -2.10 15.21 -3.24
C PRO A 80 -0.64 15.11 -2.76
N GLU A 81 -0.07 16.23 -2.32
CA GLU A 81 1.32 16.34 -1.86
C GLU A 81 1.53 15.78 -0.45
N ASP A 82 0.46 15.56 0.32
CA ASP A 82 0.53 15.11 1.72
C ASP A 82 1.17 13.72 1.88
N SER A 83 0.81 12.78 1.02
CA SER A 83 1.27 11.39 1.08
C SER A 83 0.92 10.61 -0.20
N PHE A 84 1.48 9.42 -0.33
CA PHE A 84 1.15 8.50 -1.43
C PHE A 84 -0.35 8.21 -1.51
N ALA A 85 -0.98 7.85 -0.38
CA ALA A 85 -2.40 7.53 -0.35
C ALA A 85 -3.30 8.74 -0.61
N ALA A 86 -2.89 9.95 -0.20
CA ALA A 86 -3.60 11.17 -0.58
C ALA A 86 -3.52 11.41 -2.10
N CYS A 87 -2.33 11.25 -2.69
CA CYS A 87 -2.12 11.38 -4.13
C CYS A 87 -2.98 10.40 -4.93
N THR A 88 -2.92 9.09 -4.61
CA THR A 88 -3.67 8.08 -5.35
C THR A 88 -5.18 8.25 -5.19
N ARG A 89 -5.65 8.65 -4.02
CA ARG A 89 -7.08 8.92 -3.79
C ARG A 89 -7.56 10.10 -4.62
N ILE A 90 -6.85 11.22 -4.58
CA ILE A 90 -7.30 12.48 -5.20
C ILE A 90 -7.08 12.46 -6.71
N ARG A 91 -5.92 11.97 -7.19
CA ARG A 91 -5.55 12.02 -8.61
C ARG A 91 -5.98 10.79 -9.39
N CYS A 92 -5.90 9.60 -8.77
CA CYS A 92 -6.12 8.33 -9.46
C CYS A 92 -7.44 7.64 -9.08
N GLY A 93 -8.23 8.23 -8.17
CA GLY A 93 -9.48 7.63 -7.67
C GLY A 93 -9.29 6.33 -6.87
N ALA A 94 -8.07 6.04 -6.41
CA ALA A 94 -7.73 4.80 -5.70
C ALA A 94 -7.46 5.05 -4.22
N VAL A 95 -8.35 4.52 -3.37
CA VAL A 95 -8.20 4.56 -1.91
C VAL A 95 -7.26 3.45 -1.46
N LEU A 96 -6.22 3.84 -0.71
CA LEU A 96 -5.31 2.91 -0.04
C LEU A 96 -5.63 2.86 1.45
N PHE A 97 -5.49 1.67 2.04
CA PHE A 97 -5.74 1.44 3.47
C PHE A 97 -4.46 1.37 4.31
N GLY A 98 -3.29 1.35 3.66
CA GLY A 98 -1.99 1.33 4.33
C GLY A 98 -0.84 1.05 3.37
N CYS A 99 0.38 1.08 3.89
CA CYS A 99 1.56 0.60 3.18
C CYS A 99 2.15 -0.62 3.87
N GLN A 100 2.49 -1.62 3.07
CA GLN A 100 3.34 -2.71 3.50
C GLN A 100 4.80 -2.33 3.26
N ILE A 101 5.60 -2.30 4.31
CA ILE A 101 7.04 -2.04 4.21
C ILE A 101 7.74 -3.38 4.00
N VAL A 102 8.21 -3.62 2.79
CA VAL A 102 8.98 -4.82 2.45
C VAL A 102 10.44 -4.42 2.28
N LYS A 103 11.31 -4.95 3.14
CA LYS A 103 12.76 -4.82 2.94
C LYS A 103 13.20 -5.85 1.90
N LYS A 104 13.62 -5.39 0.72
CA LYS A 104 14.37 -6.24 -0.22
C LYS A 104 15.83 -6.28 0.23
N HIS A 105 16.33 -7.49 0.46
CA HIS A 105 17.75 -7.70 0.74
C HIS A 105 18.50 -7.82 -0.59
N GLU A 106 19.40 -6.88 -0.85
CA GLU A 106 20.42 -7.02 -1.89
C GLU A 106 21.79 -7.17 -1.20
N GLY A 107 22.51 -8.25 -1.49
CA GLY A 107 23.83 -8.55 -0.90
C GLY A 107 23.81 -9.32 0.43
N HIS A 108 24.97 -9.36 1.11
CA HIS A 108 25.16 -10.13 2.35
C HIS A 108 24.53 -9.41 3.56
N MET A 109 23.66 -10.13 4.26
CA MET A 109 22.99 -9.67 5.48
C MET A 109 23.99 -9.42 6.62
N SER A 110 23.87 -8.28 7.30
CA SER A 110 24.77 -7.93 8.43
C SER A 110 24.59 -8.87 9.63
N GLU A 111 25.63 -9.04 10.46
CA GLU A 111 25.56 -9.94 11.63
C GLU A 111 24.51 -9.50 12.66
N ASP A 112 24.31 -8.19 12.85
CA ASP A 112 23.27 -7.64 13.73
C ASP A 112 21.85 -8.01 13.24
N GLU A 113 21.69 -8.08 11.92
CA GLU A 113 20.44 -8.44 11.27
C GLU A 113 20.18 -9.95 11.34
N LYS A 114 21.21 -10.78 11.12
CA LYS A 114 21.14 -12.23 11.37
C LYS A 114 20.81 -12.54 12.83
N LYS A 115 21.38 -11.78 13.78
CA LYS A 115 21.12 -11.94 15.22
C LYS A 115 19.69 -11.55 15.59
N SER A 116 19.17 -10.51 14.95
CA SER A 116 17.79 -10.05 15.18
C SER A 116 16.76 -11.01 14.61
N ILE A 117 16.98 -11.60 13.42
CA ILE A 117 16.11 -12.63 12.85
C ILE A 117 16.12 -13.89 13.72
N ARG A 118 17.32 -14.36 14.14
CA ARG A 118 17.43 -15.51 15.06
C ARG A 118 16.69 -15.29 16.37
N LYS A 119 16.59 -14.05 16.86
CA LYS A 119 15.83 -13.70 18.07
C LYS A 119 14.30 -13.71 17.86
N HIS A 120 13.82 -13.41 16.64
CA HIS A 120 12.38 -13.35 16.34
C HIS A 120 11.82 -14.62 15.67
N GLN A 121 12.69 -15.56 15.23
CA GLN A 121 12.27 -16.91 14.81
C GLN A 121 11.70 -17.78 15.95
N GLY A 122 11.63 -17.26 17.18
CA GLY A 122 10.87 -17.82 18.30
C GLY A 122 9.51 -17.16 18.58
N SER A 123 9.04 -16.22 17.75
CA SER A 123 7.70 -15.62 17.89
C SER A 123 7.13 -15.22 16.54
N SER A 124 6.42 -16.16 15.91
CA SER A 124 5.35 -15.80 14.97
C SER A 124 4.28 -15.05 15.75
N ILE A 125 4.22 -13.73 15.57
CA ILE A 125 3.04 -12.96 15.94
C ILE A 125 2.23 -12.80 14.65
N VAL A 126 1.21 -13.64 14.52
CA VAL A 126 0.04 -13.37 13.69
C VAL A 126 -0.77 -12.32 14.47
N ALA A 127 -0.95 -11.14 13.89
CA ALA A 127 -1.89 -10.15 14.42
C ALA A 127 -3.20 -10.29 13.63
N HIS A 128 -4.27 -10.64 14.34
CA HIS A 128 -5.66 -10.58 13.89
C HIS A 128 -6.13 -9.13 13.75
#